data_AF-A0A414JA45-F1
#
_entry.id   AF-A0A414JA45-F1
#
_cell.length_a   1.000
_cell.length_b   1.000
_cell.length_c   1.000
_cell.angle_alpha   90.00
_cell.angle_beta   90.00
_cell.angle_gamma   90.00
#
_symmetry.space_group_name_H-M   'P 1'
#
loop_
_entity.id
_entity.type
_entity.pdbx_description
1 polymer ?
#
loop_
_entity_poly.entity_id
_entity_poly.type
_entity_poly.pdbx_seq_one_letter_code
_entity_poly.pdbx_strand_id
1 'polypeptide(L)'
;MNKGLVFDFHRGTTHDGPGMRTTVFLKGCPLHCQWCHNPESINPNREIQWDEKKCIGCLQCVNNCPNGAIEERDGRLVINHDKCQQCYTCTDNCPSKAISVVGKYWEIPDLVKEACKDKMFFGDFEGGVTISGGEPVLQDHFLIEFIEELKKEGVNIAIDTCGFGKREVYEKIYPYADVFLYDIKLMDSKLHEQYTGVNNNLILSNLKNIANKARVDGEKRIWIRTPLIPGATATRENIDAIGSFIRRELIDVIERWELCAFNNVCKEKYKKLDKNWKFENEKLMTIEEVGELSNVAKSYVGDLLVVSGLTRKEE
;
A
#
# COMPACT_ATOMS: atom_id res chain seq x y z
N MET A 1 -11.62 8.37 21.90
CA MET A 1 -10.54 8.57 20.92
C MET A 1 -10.47 7.32 20.08
N ASN A 2 -10.54 7.47 18.76
CA ASN A 2 -10.44 6.33 17.86
C ASN A 2 -8.97 5.96 17.72
N LYS A 3 -8.62 4.70 18.01
CA LYS A 3 -7.28 4.17 17.80
C LYS A 3 -7.12 3.75 16.36
N GLY A 4 -6.01 4.11 15.72
CA GLY A 4 -5.65 3.63 14.40
C GLY A 4 -4.77 2.40 14.48
N LEU A 5 -4.95 1.46 13.56
CA LEU A 5 -4.10 0.28 13.47
C LEU A 5 -3.06 0.47 12.38
N VAL A 6 -1.81 0.70 12.78
CA VAL A 6 -0.66 0.96 11.90
C VAL A 6 0.27 -0.24 11.93
N PHE A 7 0.75 -0.72 10.79
CA PHE A 7 1.66 -1.86 10.73
C PHE A 7 3.13 -1.48 10.49
N ASP A 8 3.41 -0.34 9.86
CA ASP A 8 4.78 0.10 9.58
C ASP A 8 4.88 1.62 9.38
N PHE A 9 6.11 2.14 9.41
CA PHE A 9 6.47 3.51 9.05
C PHE A 9 7.73 3.52 8.20
N HIS A 10 7.70 4.18 7.04
CA HIS A 10 8.92 4.45 6.28
C HIS A 10 9.21 5.95 6.35
N ARG A 11 10.46 6.31 6.65
CA ARG A 11 10.91 7.69 6.76
C ARG A 11 11.87 7.99 5.63
N GLY A 12 11.86 9.24 5.15
CA GLY A 12 12.78 9.66 4.10
C GLY A 12 12.47 9.09 2.72
N THR A 13 11.23 8.64 2.47
CA THR A 13 10.87 8.06 1.19
C THR A 13 10.60 9.16 0.16
N THR A 14 10.98 8.91 -1.09
CA THR A 14 10.73 9.82 -2.22
C THR A 14 9.86 9.19 -3.30
N HIS A 15 9.44 7.94 -3.09
CA HIS A 15 8.57 7.18 -3.99
C HIS A 15 7.10 7.21 -3.57
N ASP A 16 6.81 7.65 -2.34
CA ASP A 16 5.45 7.68 -1.78
C ASP A 16 4.82 9.07 -1.89
N GLY A 17 5.13 9.80 -2.95
CA GLY A 17 4.62 11.15 -3.24
C GLY A 17 5.74 12.16 -3.50
N PRO A 18 5.39 13.45 -3.69
CA PRO A 18 6.36 14.50 -3.91
C PRO A 18 7.19 14.75 -2.66
N GLY A 19 8.46 15.04 -2.89
CA GLY A 19 9.42 15.37 -1.84
C GLY A 19 9.80 14.21 -0.94
N MET A 20 10.45 14.54 0.15
CA MET A 20 10.80 13.58 1.18
C MET A 20 9.64 13.39 2.16
N ARG A 21 9.24 12.13 2.38
CA ARG A 21 8.02 11.84 3.14
C ARG A 21 8.24 10.85 4.28
N THR A 22 7.39 10.98 5.28
CA THR A 22 7.12 9.90 6.24
C THR A 22 5.83 9.21 5.82
N THR A 23 5.92 7.93 5.46
CA THR A 23 4.76 7.12 5.09
C THR A 23 4.28 6.32 6.30
N VAL A 24 3.01 6.51 6.66
CA VAL A 24 2.30 5.78 7.71
C VAL A 24 1.48 4.68 7.04
N PHE A 25 1.76 3.41 7.36
CA PHE A 25 1.09 2.28 6.73
C PHE A 25 -0.02 1.71 7.62
N LEU A 26 -1.27 1.98 7.26
CA LEU A 26 -2.47 1.49 7.96
C LEU A 26 -2.80 0.03 7.60
N LYS A 27 -3.36 -0.71 8.56
CA LYS A 27 -3.92 -2.06 8.32
C LYS A 27 -5.31 -2.02 7.69
N GLY A 28 -5.67 -3.13 7.06
CA GLY A 28 -6.91 -3.38 6.34
C GLY A 28 -6.80 -2.99 4.87
N CYS A 29 -7.08 -3.92 3.96
CA CYS A 29 -7.24 -3.65 2.53
C CYS A 29 -8.45 -4.43 2.00
N PRO A 30 -9.34 -3.83 1.19
CA PRO A 30 -10.46 -4.55 0.60
C PRO A 30 -10.02 -5.39 -0.62
N LEU A 31 -8.83 -5.10 -1.16
CA LEU A 31 -8.24 -5.83 -2.28
C LEU A 31 -7.36 -6.97 -1.75
N HIS A 32 -7.33 -8.04 -2.54
CA HIS A 32 -6.47 -9.21 -2.41
C HIS A 32 -5.60 -9.34 -3.67
N CYS A 33 -4.89 -8.26 -4.01
CA CYS A 33 -4.00 -8.24 -5.18
C CYS A 33 -3.05 -9.44 -5.13
N GLN A 34 -3.04 -10.27 -6.18
CA GLN A 34 -2.19 -11.46 -6.21
C GLN A 34 -0.68 -11.11 -6.09
N TRP A 35 -0.29 -9.88 -6.38
CA TRP A 35 1.07 -9.33 -6.30
C TRP A 35 1.30 -8.37 -5.11
N CYS A 36 0.44 -8.37 -4.09
CA CYS A 36 0.55 -7.40 -2.99
C CYS A 36 1.94 -7.35 -2.35
N HIS A 37 2.58 -6.17 -2.28
CA HIS A 37 3.89 -6.04 -1.62
C HIS A 37 3.80 -5.97 -0.09
N ASN A 38 2.61 -5.79 0.46
CA ASN A 38 2.34 -5.68 1.89
C ASN A 38 1.24 -6.67 2.31
N PRO A 39 1.44 -7.99 2.20
CA PRO A 39 0.40 -8.97 2.58
C PRO A 39 -0.08 -8.82 4.03
N GLU A 40 0.76 -8.26 4.91
CA GLU A 40 0.46 -7.96 6.31
C GLU A 40 -0.50 -6.78 6.51
N SER A 41 -0.80 -6.03 5.44
CA SER A 41 -1.77 -4.93 5.45
C SER A 41 -3.19 -5.38 5.12
N ILE A 42 -3.38 -6.56 4.51
CA ILE A 42 -4.69 -7.01 4.01
C ILE A 42 -5.67 -7.24 5.16
N ASN A 43 -5.24 -7.97 6.18
CA ASN A 43 -6.07 -8.23 7.35
C ASN A 43 -6.31 -6.93 8.14
N PRO A 44 -7.57 -6.56 8.43
CA PRO A 44 -7.87 -5.36 9.21
C PRO A 44 -7.53 -5.53 10.69
N ASN A 45 -7.23 -6.75 11.15
CA ASN A 45 -6.88 -7.03 12.53
C ASN A 45 -5.37 -7.21 12.71
N ARG A 46 -4.95 -7.16 13.97
CA ARG A 46 -3.60 -7.57 14.36
C ARG A 46 -3.38 -9.04 14.03
N GLU A 47 -2.18 -9.37 13.58
CA GLU A 47 -1.84 -10.72 13.19
C GLU A 47 -0.42 -11.07 13.62
N ILE A 48 -0.16 -12.36 13.81
CA ILE A 48 1.14 -12.85 14.22
C ILE A 48 1.96 -13.10 12.95
N GLN A 49 3.23 -12.71 13.00
CA GLN A 49 4.23 -13.09 12.01
C GLN A 49 5.41 -13.77 12.71
N TRP A 50 6.13 -14.60 11.97
CA TRP A 50 7.33 -15.29 12.43
C TRP A 50 8.51 -15.05 11.49
N ASP A 51 9.56 -14.39 12.00
CA ASP A 51 10.81 -14.14 11.31
C ASP A 51 11.83 -15.25 11.61
N GLU A 52 11.95 -16.20 10.68
CA GLU A 52 12.89 -17.32 10.75
C GLU A 52 14.33 -16.86 11.06
N LYS A 53 14.77 -15.74 10.48
CA LYS A 53 16.13 -15.20 10.64
C LYS A 53 16.42 -14.71 12.06
N LYS A 54 15.39 -14.41 12.85
CA LYS A 54 15.50 -14.02 14.25
C LYS A 54 15.26 -15.19 15.20
N CYS A 55 14.75 -16.32 14.72
CA CYS A 55 14.36 -17.43 15.57
C CYS A 55 15.59 -18.15 16.11
N ILE A 56 15.64 -18.33 17.44
CA ILE A 56 16.74 -19.05 18.10
C ILE A 56 16.38 -20.50 18.46
N GLY A 57 15.24 -21.01 17.96
CA GLY A 57 14.83 -22.40 18.19
C GLY A 57 14.47 -22.77 19.63
N CYS A 58 14.18 -21.79 20.51
CA CYS A 58 13.92 -22.07 21.93
C CYS A 58 12.55 -22.71 22.25
N LEU A 59 11.65 -22.77 21.26
CA LEU A 59 10.30 -23.36 21.35
C LEU A 59 9.38 -22.80 22.47
N GLN A 60 9.73 -21.68 23.11
CA GLN A 60 8.89 -21.08 24.15
C GLN A 60 7.49 -20.71 23.64
N CYS A 61 7.37 -20.28 22.38
CA CYS A 61 6.09 -19.97 21.76
C CYS A 61 5.18 -21.21 21.61
N VAL A 62 5.76 -22.38 21.35
CA VAL A 62 5.06 -23.66 21.27
C VAL A 62 4.66 -24.12 22.68
N ASN A 63 5.64 -24.20 23.59
CA ASN A 63 5.46 -24.73 24.93
C ASN A 63 4.51 -23.89 25.80
N ASN A 64 4.45 -22.58 25.57
CA ASN A 64 3.63 -21.66 26.35
C ASN A 64 2.38 -21.19 25.59
N CYS A 65 2.01 -21.80 24.46
CA CYS A 65 0.77 -21.46 23.77
C CYS A 65 -0.42 -22.01 24.58
N PRO A 66 -1.27 -21.17 25.20
CA PRO A 66 -2.36 -21.65 26.05
C PRO A 66 -3.45 -22.41 25.26
N ASN A 67 -3.50 -22.22 23.95
CA ASN A 67 -4.49 -22.84 23.07
C ASN A 67 -3.92 -24.01 22.24
N GLY A 68 -2.64 -24.37 22.41
CA GLY A 68 -1.98 -25.40 21.59
C GLY A 68 -2.07 -25.10 20.09
N ALA A 69 -1.97 -23.82 19.73
CA ALA A 69 -2.17 -23.32 18.36
C ALA A 69 -0.88 -23.22 17.55
N ILE A 70 0.29 -23.45 18.16
CA ILE A 70 1.59 -23.32 17.50
C ILE A 70 2.30 -24.66 17.60
N GLU A 71 2.78 -25.15 16.46
CA GLU A 71 3.57 -26.36 16.36
C GLU A 71 4.88 -26.04 15.64
N GLU A 72 5.92 -26.83 15.90
CA GLU A 72 7.16 -26.80 15.13
C GLU A 72 7.17 -27.98 14.15
N ARG A 73 7.51 -27.71 12.89
CA ARG A 73 7.64 -28.70 11.81
C ARG A 73 8.81 -28.33 10.92
N ASP A 74 9.79 -29.22 10.81
CA ASP A 74 10.96 -29.06 9.92
C ASP A 74 11.71 -27.73 10.11
N GLY A 75 11.90 -27.30 11.36
CA GLY A 75 12.53 -26.04 11.74
C GLY A 75 11.63 -24.81 11.60
N ARG A 76 10.36 -24.98 11.20
CA ARG A 76 9.39 -23.88 11.01
C ARG A 76 8.30 -23.89 12.06
N LEU A 77 7.88 -22.70 12.47
CA LEU A 77 6.68 -22.55 13.29
C LEU A 77 5.44 -22.50 12.40
N VAL A 78 4.49 -23.39 12.65
CA VAL A 78 3.20 -23.45 11.98
C VAL A 78 2.12 -23.02 12.97
N ILE A 79 1.33 -22.02 12.60
CA ILE A 79 0.25 -21.49 13.43
C ILE A 79 -1.09 -22.02 12.92
N ASN A 80 -1.77 -22.81 13.74
CA ASN A 80 -3.15 -23.20 13.48
C ASN A 80 -4.08 -22.03 13.82
N HIS A 81 -4.58 -21.37 12.78
CA HIS A 81 -5.46 -20.21 12.92
C HIS A 81 -6.82 -20.54 13.53
N ASP A 82 -7.33 -21.76 13.40
CA ASP A 82 -8.61 -22.19 14.01
C ASP A 82 -8.50 -22.33 15.53
N LYS A 83 -7.31 -22.69 16.03
CA LYS A 83 -7.03 -22.77 17.48
C LYS A 83 -6.57 -21.44 18.07
N CYS A 84 -5.96 -20.57 17.27
CA CYS A 84 -5.34 -19.35 17.75
C CYS A 84 -6.39 -18.30 18.17
N GLN A 85 -6.52 -18.07 19.48
CA GLN A 85 -7.39 -17.03 20.05
C GLN A 85 -6.77 -15.62 20.05
N GLN A 86 -5.68 -15.40 19.30
CA GLN A 86 -4.97 -14.11 19.22
C GLN A 86 -4.63 -13.50 20.60
N CYS A 87 -4.30 -14.34 21.60
CA CYS A 87 -3.93 -13.90 22.94
C CYS A 87 -2.51 -13.30 23.03
N TYR A 88 -1.70 -13.46 21.98
CA TYR A 88 -0.33 -12.93 21.84
C TYR A 88 0.70 -13.40 22.89
N THR A 89 0.36 -14.36 23.76
CA THR A 89 1.31 -14.95 24.72
C THR A 89 2.61 -15.45 24.07
N CYS A 90 2.53 -15.98 22.85
CA CYS A 90 3.70 -16.42 22.09
C CYS A 90 4.65 -15.28 21.71
N THR A 91 4.13 -14.07 21.45
CA THR A 91 4.93 -12.89 21.09
C THR A 91 5.53 -12.21 22.30
N ASP A 92 4.78 -12.18 23.40
CA ASP A 92 5.22 -11.58 24.66
C ASP A 92 6.43 -12.32 25.23
N ASN A 93 6.38 -13.65 25.16
CA ASN A 93 7.43 -14.54 25.66
C ASN A 93 8.51 -14.89 24.61
N CYS A 94 8.53 -14.26 23.44
CA CYS A 94 9.60 -14.54 22.47
C CYS A 94 10.87 -13.73 22.82
N PRO A 95 11.97 -14.38 23.26
CA PRO A 95 13.18 -13.68 23.69
C PRO A 95 13.87 -12.94 22.56
N SER A 96 13.86 -13.50 21.34
CA SER A 96 14.48 -12.90 20.15
C SER A 96 13.52 -12.04 19.33
N LYS A 97 12.25 -11.93 19.75
CA LYS A 97 11.17 -11.27 18.99
C LYS A 97 11.01 -11.80 17.55
N ALA A 98 11.35 -13.07 17.33
CA ALA A 98 11.14 -13.76 16.07
C ALA A 98 9.65 -13.91 15.74
N ILE A 99 8.84 -14.36 16.71
CA ILE A 99 7.38 -14.31 16.60
C ILE A 99 6.91 -12.98 17.20
N SER A 100 6.17 -12.21 16.40
CA SER A 100 5.78 -10.83 16.73
C SER A 100 4.40 -10.49 16.21
N VAL A 101 3.78 -9.45 16.76
CA VAL A 101 2.48 -8.96 16.26
C VAL A 101 2.70 -7.86 15.24
N VAL A 102 2.11 -8.02 14.07
CA VAL A 102 2.02 -6.98 13.05
C VAL A 102 0.76 -6.17 13.28
N GLY A 103 0.90 -4.85 13.34
CA GLY A 103 -0.19 -3.96 13.70
C GLY A 103 -0.11 -3.53 15.16
N LYS A 104 0.02 -2.22 15.35
CA LYS A 104 0.03 -1.54 16.63
C LYS A 104 -1.10 -0.51 16.63
N TYR A 105 -1.85 -0.47 17.72
CA TYR A 105 -2.81 0.60 17.94
C TYR A 105 -2.07 1.88 18.32
N TRP A 106 -2.44 2.98 17.68
CA TRP A 106 -1.93 4.30 17.95
C TRP A 106 -3.06 5.23 18.37
N GLU A 107 -2.80 6.00 19.41
CA GLU A 107 -3.56 7.22 19.69
C GLU A 107 -3.09 8.31 18.72
N ILE A 108 -4.01 9.17 18.32
CA ILE A 108 -3.75 10.22 17.32
C ILE A 108 -2.61 11.17 17.74
N PRO A 109 -2.55 11.70 18.99
CA PRO A 109 -1.47 12.61 19.38
C PRO A 109 -0.08 11.96 19.27
N ASP A 110 0.03 10.68 19.65
CA ASP A 110 1.29 9.93 19.54
C ASP A 110 1.66 9.67 18.08
N LEU A 111 0.66 9.36 17.24
CA LEU A 111 0.90 9.11 15.82
C LEU A 111 1.31 10.37 15.06
N VAL A 112 0.65 11.50 15.33
CA VAL A 112 1.00 12.80 14.73
C VAL A 112 2.43 13.16 15.09
N LYS A 113 2.80 13.02 16.37
CA LYS A 113 4.18 13.22 16.82
C LYS A 113 5.15 12.29 16.10
N GLU A 114 4.80 11.01 15.91
CA GLU A 114 5.64 10.05 15.21
C GLU A 114 5.79 10.40 13.72
N ALA A 115 4.69 10.69 13.03
CA ALA A 115 4.68 11.01 11.60
C ALA A 115 5.45 12.30 11.29
N CYS A 116 5.36 13.29 12.18
CA CYS A 116 5.97 14.61 12.01
C CYS A 116 7.39 14.73 12.59
N LYS A 117 8.05 13.66 13.05
CA LYS A 117 9.44 13.78 13.59
C LYS A 117 10.42 14.40 12.60
N ASP A 118 10.24 14.15 11.31
CA ASP A 118 11.12 14.63 10.24
C ASP A 118 10.63 15.93 9.59
N LYS A 119 9.68 16.63 10.23
CA LYS A 119 9.03 17.84 9.71
C LYS A 119 9.98 18.93 9.25
N MET A 120 11.13 19.08 9.93
CA MET A 120 12.15 20.07 9.57
C MET A 120 12.72 19.87 8.16
N PHE A 121 12.64 18.66 7.61
CA PHE A 121 13.17 18.32 6.29
C PHE A 121 12.08 18.28 5.20
N PHE A 122 10.80 18.41 5.55
CA PHE A 122 9.71 18.34 4.57
C PHE A 122 9.70 19.58 3.66
N GLY A 123 9.98 20.77 4.20
CA GLY A 123 9.87 22.04 3.49
C GLY A 123 10.81 22.19 2.30
N ASP A 124 12.01 21.63 2.38
CA ASP A 124 13.04 21.78 1.33
C ASP A 124 12.70 21.02 0.03
N PHE A 125 11.70 20.13 0.05
CA PHE A 125 11.42 19.23 -1.07
C PHE A 125 9.93 19.10 -1.42
N GLU A 126 9.04 19.95 -0.90
CA GLU A 126 7.58 19.74 -0.98
C GLU A 126 7.13 18.39 -0.38
N GLY A 127 7.90 17.93 0.61
CA GLY A 127 7.68 16.69 1.34
C GLY A 127 6.57 16.78 2.38
N GLY A 128 6.36 15.71 3.14
CA GLY A 128 5.27 15.67 4.10
C GLY A 128 4.98 14.30 4.67
N VAL A 129 3.71 14.05 4.98
CA VAL A 129 3.24 12.76 5.47
C VAL A 129 2.41 12.07 4.38
N THR A 130 2.69 10.80 4.12
CA THR A 130 1.84 9.94 3.29
C THR A 130 1.08 8.97 4.16
N ILE A 131 -0.22 8.83 3.93
CA ILE A 131 -1.04 7.81 4.57
C ILE A 131 -1.30 6.74 3.52
N SER A 132 -0.72 5.55 3.74
CA SER A 132 -0.73 4.40 2.84
C SER A 132 -1.06 3.13 3.66
N GLY A 133 -0.61 1.95 3.21
CA GLY A 133 -0.75 0.69 3.93
C GLY A 133 -1.51 -0.35 3.13
N GLY A 134 -2.66 -0.74 3.65
CA GLY A 134 -3.70 -1.41 2.89
C GLY A 134 -4.50 -0.37 2.12
N GLU A 135 -5.69 -0.03 2.62
CA GLU A 135 -6.51 1.05 2.10
C GLU A 135 -6.85 2.02 3.23
N PRO A 136 -6.29 3.24 3.23
CA PRO A 136 -6.49 4.20 4.32
C PRO A 136 -7.95 4.44 4.67
N VAL A 137 -8.84 4.54 3.66
CA VAL A 137 -10.24 4.91 3.90
C VAL A 137 -11.06 3.82 4.59
N LEU A 138 -10.50 2.62 4.82
CA LEU A 138 -11.14 1.59 5.63
C LEU A 138 -11.12 1.90 7.13
N GLN A 139 -10.18 2.73 7.60
CA GLN A 139 -10.16 3.24 8.98
C GLN A 139 -10.80 4.63 9.03
N ASP A 140 -12.04 4.74 8.53
CA ASP A 140 -12.73 6.00 8.21
C ASP A 140 -12.67 7.08 9.31
N HIS A 141 -13.23 6.81 10.49
CA HIS A 141 -13.29 7.78 11.59
C HIS A 141 -11.91 8.17 12.11
N PHE A 142 -10.98 7.21 12.16
CA PHE A 142 -9.61 7.46 12.59
C PHE A 142 -8.84 8.29 11.55
N LEU A 143 -8.97 7.98 10.26
CA LEU A 143 -8.29 8.67 9.17
C LEU A 143 -8.68 10.15 9.14
N ILE A 144 -9.96 10.46 9.28
CA ILE A 144 -10.47 11.84 9.27
C ILE A 144 -9.88 12.63 10.44
N GLU A 145 -9.94 12.09 11.66
CA GLU A 145 -9.39 12.76 12.84
C GLU A 145 -7.85 12.90 12.74
N PHE A 146 -7.17 11.88 12.22
CA PHE A 146 -5.71 11.92 12.03
C PHE A 146 -5.27 12.95 10.99
N ILE A 147 -5.97 13.06 9.86
CA ILE A 147 -5.61 14.03 8.80
C ILE A 147 -5.87 15.47 9.23
N GLU A 148 -6.91 15.70 10.03
CA GLU A 148 -7.21 17.00 10.64
C GLU A 148 -6.09 17.44 11.58
N GLU A 149 -5.59 16.55 12.44
CA GLU A 149 -4.47 16.85 13.33
C GLU A 149 -3.14 17.04 12.57
N LEU A 150 -2.89 16.25 11.52
CA LEU A 150 -1.74 16.51 10.63
C LEU A 150 -1.83 17.88 9.96
N LYS A 151 -3.03 18.32 9.55
CA LYS A 151 -3.18 19.64 8.93
C LYS A 151 -2.88 20.78 9.91
N LYS A 152 -3.18 20.61 11.20
CA LYS A 152 -2.80 21.57 12.26
C LYS A 152 -1.28 21.67 12.42
N GLU A 153 -0.55 20.60 12.14
CA GLU A 153 0.91 20.63 12.05
C GLU A 153 1.42 21.38 10.80
N GLY A 154 0.56 21.74 9.85
CA GLY A 154 0.97 22.47 8.65
C GLY A 154 1.86 21.66 7.71
N VAL A 155 1.78 20.33 7.77
CA VAL A 155 2.50 19.45 6.83
C VAL A 155 1.68 19.22 5.57
N ASN A 156 2.37 19.00 4.44
CA ASN A 156 1.73 18.50 3.23
C ASN A 156 1.27 17.04 3.44
N ILE A 157 0.09 16.69 2.96
CA ILE A 157 -0.51 15.37 3.17
C ILE A 157 -0.82 14.69 1.85
N ALA A 158 -0.31 13.46 1.70
CA ALA A 158 -0.59 12.59 0.57
C ALA A 158 -1.45 11.40 1.04
N ILE A 159 -2.46 11.06 0.25
CA ILE A 159 -3.27 9.86 0.41
C ILE A 159 -2.89 8.87 -0.68
N ASP A 160 -2.34 7.72 -0.28
CA ASP A 160 -2.01 6.61 -1.17
C ASP A 160 -3.10 5.54 -1.07
N THR A 161 -3.84 5.37 -2.15
CA THR A 161 -5.13 4.67 -2.12
C THR A 161 -5.34 3.80 -3.35
N CYS A 162 -5.97 2.65 -3.14
CA CYS A 162 -6.51 1.82 -4.22
C CYS A 162 -7.88 2.29 -4.71
N GLY A 163 -8.48 3.29 -4.06
CA GLY A 163 -9.74 3.91 -4.48
C GLY A 163 -11.01 3.20 -4.03
N PHE A 164 -10.89 2.01 -3.45
CA PHE A 164 -12.03 1.19 -3.06
C PHE A 164 -12.49 1.55 -1.64
N GLY A 165 -13.54 2.37 -1.55
CA GLY A 165 -14.13 2.74 -0.27
C GLY A 165 -15.33 3.67 -0.41
N LYS A 166 -15.95 4.01 0.72
CA LYS A 166 -17.10 4.91 0.81
C LYS A 166 -16.74 6.29 0.25
N ARG A 167 -17.55 6.81 -0.68
CA ARG A 167 -17.33 8.13 -1.29
C ARG A 167 -17.29 9.24 -0.26
N GLU A 168 -18.13 9.13 0.74
CA GLU A 168 -18.28 10.11 1.82
C GLU A 168 -16.98 10.27 2.62
N VAL A 169 -16.14 9.23 2.69
CA VAL A 169 -14.84 9.31 3.37
C VAL A 169 -13.86 10.11 2.52
N TYR A 170 -13.79 9.85 1.20
CA TYR A 170 -13.00 10.68 0.28
C TYR A 170 -13.44 12.14 0.32
N GLU A 171 -14.74 12.40 0.35
CA GLU A 171 -15.27 13.76 0.43
C GLU A 171 -14.85 14.50 1.71
N LYS A 172 -14.76 13.79 2.84
CA LYS A 172 -14.33 14.34 4.13
C LYS A 172 -12.83 14.59 4.22
N ILE A 173 -12.00 13.72 3.62
CA ILE A 173 -10.53 13.90 3.66
C ILE A 173 -10.03 14.87 2.57
N TYR A 174 -10.79 15.05 1.49
CA TYR A 174 -10.40 15.88 0.33
C TYR A 174 -9.94 17.30 0.70
N PRO A 175 -10.60 18.05 1.62
CA PRO A 175 -10.16 19.40 1.99
C PRO A 175 -8.75 19.42 2.62
N TYR A 176 -8.34 18.33 3.26
CA TYR A 176 -7.07 18.24 3.99
C TYR A 176 -5.95 17.61 3.17
N ALA A 177 -6.29 16.70 2.24
CA ALA A 177 -5.34 16.07 1.33
C ALA A 177 -4.81 17.09 0.31
N ASP A 178 -3.49 17.11 0.11
CA ASP A 178 -2.82 17.93 -0.90
C ASP A 178 -2.46 17.09 -2.13
N VAL A 179 -2.19 15.80 -1.93
CA VAL A 179 -1.80 14.85 -2.99
C VAL A 179 -2.64 13.58 -2.91
N PHE A 180 -3.08 13.08 -4.06
CA PHE A 180 -3.64 11.74 -4.20
C PHE A 180 -2.72 10.87 -5.06
N LEU A 181 -2.21 9.80 -4.46
CA LEU A 181 -1.53 8.72 -5.18
C LEU A 181 -2.56 7.62 -5.39
N TYR A 182 -3.01 7.46 -6.63
CA TYR A 182 -4.21 6.70 -6.93
C TYR A 182 -3.91 5.54 -7.85
N ASP A 183 -4.13 4.32 -7.39
CA ASP A 183 -3.87 3.13 -8.18
C ASP A 183 -4.96 2.87 -9.23
N ILE A 184 -4.56 2.72 -10.50
CA ILE A 184 -5.36 2.05 -11.54
C ILE A 184 -4.60 0.81 -11.97
N LYS A 185 -5.13 -0.37 -11.61
CA LYS A 185 -4.45 -1.66 -11.79
C LYS A 185 -4.84 -2.33 -13.11
N LEU A 186 -6.15 -2.50 -13.33
CA LEU A 186 -6.73 -3.13 -14.53
C LEU A 186 -7.98 -2.35 -14.96
N MET A 187 -8.15 -2.08 -16.25
CA MET A 187 -9.37 -1.45 -16.78
C MET A 187 -10.51 -2.42 -17.01
N ASP A 188 -10.22 -3.65 -17.44
CA ASP A 188 -11.24 -4.69 -17.53
C ASP A 188 -11.70 -5.08 -16.13
N SER A 189 -12.99 -4.89 -15.83
CA SER A 189 -13.54 -5.12 -14.49
C SER A 189 -13.50 -6.58 -14.07
N LYS A 190 -13.64 -7.53 -15.01
CA LYS A 190 -13.60 -8.97 -14.71
C LYS A 190 -12.18 -9.41 -14.40
N LEU A 191 -11.20 -8.95 -15.17
CA LEU A 191 -9.79 -9.18 -14.87
C LEU A 191 -9.42 -8.51 -13.54
N HIS A 192 -9.88 -7.29 -13.28
CA HIS A 192 -9.64 -6.62 -11.99
C HIS A 192 -10.15 -7.47 -10.83
N GLU A 193 -11.37 -8.00 -10.91
CA GLU A 193 -11.94 -8.89 -9.89
C GLU A 193 -11.17 -10.21 -9.76
N GLN A 194 -10.77 -10.83 -10.86
CA GLN A 194 -9.95 -12.04 -10.86
C GLN A 194 -8.61 -11.85 -10.13
N TYR A 195 -7.95 -10.71 -10.36
CA TYR A 195 -6.60 -10.46 -9.84
C TYR A 195 -6.54 -9.76 -8.49
N THR A 196 -7.62 -9.09 -8.08
CA THR A 196 -7.66 -8.27 -6.85
C THR A 196 -8.81 -8.60 -5.92
N GLY A 197 -9.75 -9.46 -6.32
CA GLY A 197 -10.92 -9.86 -5.52
C GLY A 197 -12.11 -8.91 -5.58
N VAL A 198 -12.01 -7.77 -6.28
CA VAL A 198 -13.13 -6.80 -6.45
C VAL A 198 -13.14 -6.22 -7.86
N ASN A 199 -14.29 -5.78 -8.36
CA ASN A 199 -14.32 -4.99 -9.60
C ASN A 199 -13.84 -3.54 -9.38
N ASN A 200 -13.52 -2.85 -10.48
CA ASN A 200 -12.97 -1.49 -10.45
C ASN A 200 -14.02 -0.36 -10.58
N ASN A 201 -15.32 -0.67 -10.62
CA ASN A 201 -16.34 0.33 -10.90
C ASN A 201 -16.39 1.44 -9.84
N LEU A 202 -16.35 1.05 -8.55
CA LEU A 202 -16.33 2.00 -7.43
C LEU A 202 -15.04 2.82 -7.42
N ILE A 203 -13.90 2.17 -7.68
CA ILE A 203 -12.57 2.78 -7.76
C ILE A 203 -12.60 3.90 -8.82
N LEU A 204 -12.93 3.58 -10.07
CA LEU A 204 -12.97 4.56 -11.16
C LEU A 204 -14.00 5.67 -10.89
N SER A 205 -15.13 5.34 -10.26
CA SER A 205 -16.16 6.33 -9.90
C SER A 205 -15.68 7.32 -8.84
N ASN A 206 -14.95 6.84 -7.82
CA ASN A 206 -14.34 7.70 -6.79
C ASN A 206 -13.23 8.57 -7.37
N LEU A 207 -12.38 8.03 -8.24
CA LEU A 207 -11.36 8.80 -8.94
C LEU A 207 -11.96 9.94 -9.76
N LYS A 208 -13.02 9.67 -10.53
CA LYS A 208 -13.74 10.71 -11.29
C LYS A 208 -14.32 11.79 -10.38
N ASN A 209 -14.82 11.43 -9.20
CA ASN A 209 -15.32 12.41 -8.24
C ASN A 209 -14.20 13.31 -7.72
N ILE A 210 -13.06 12.73 -7.31
CA ILE A 210 -11.87 13.49 -6.87
C ILE A 210 -11.38 14.41 -8.00
N ALA A 211 -11.26 13.88 -9.22
CA ALA A 211 -10.84 14.65 -10.39
C ALA A 211 -11.78 15.83 -10.68
N ASN A 212 -13.11 15.62 -10.61
CA ASN A 212 -14.07 16.70 -10.83
C ASN A 212 -13.98 17.80 -9.78
N LYS A 213 -13.67 17.47 -8.53
CA LYS A 213 -13.42 18.47 -7.48
C LYS A 213 -12.12 19.23 -7.75
N ALA A 214 -11.06 18.50 -8.13
CA ALA A 214 -9.76 19.09 -8.45
C ALA A 214 -9.82 20.01 -9.67
N ARG A 215 -10.71 19.76 -10.64
CA ARG A 215 -10.98 20.70 -11.76
C ARG A 215 -11.52 22.05 -11.30
N VAL A 216 -12.30 22.05 -10.22
CA VAL A 216 -12.99 23.25 -9.73
C VAL A 216 -12.07 24.10 -8.88
N ASP A 217 -11.31 23.48 -7.97
CA ASP A 217 -10.41 24.22 -7.07
C ASP A 217 -8.99 24.41 -7.65
N GLY A 218 -8.48 23.46 -8.44
CA GLY A 218 -7.12 23.49 -8.99
C GLY A 218 -6.03 23.25 -7.94
N GLU A 219 -6.37 22.76 -6.75
CA GLU A 219 -5.47 22.73 -5.59
C GLU A 219 -4.81 21.36 -5.37
N LYS A 220 -5.29 20.30 -6.02
CA LYS A 220 -4.88 18.92 -5.73
C LYS A 220 -3.91 18.39 -6.77
N ARG A 221 -2.83 17.76 -6.30
CA ARG A 221 -1.91 16.98 -7.14
C ARG A 221 -2.41 15.55 -7.22
N ILE A 222 -2.69 15.05 -8.42
CA ILE A 222 -3.16 13.68 -8.63
C ILE A 222 -2.12 12.91 -9.44
N TRP A 223 -1.59 11.84 -8.84
CA TRP A 223 -0.68 10.91 -9.50
C TRP A 223 -1.42 9.59 -9.70
N ILE A 224 -1.57 9.17 -10.96
CA ILE A 224 -2.07 7.85 -11.28
C ILE A 224 -0.91 6.87 -11.21
N ARG A 225 -1.10 5.73 -10.57
CA ARG A 225 -0.10 4.67 -10.44
C ARG A 225 -0.63 3.38 -11.04
N THR A 226 0.17 2.73 -11.86
CA THR A 226 -0.17 1.44 -12.47
C THR A 226 0.98 0.48 -12.23
N PRO A 227 0.81 -0.55 -11.37
CA PRO A 227 1.83 -1.58 -11.25
C PRO A 227 1.93 -2.33 -12.57
N LEU A 228 3.15 -2.61 -13.04
CA LEU A 228 3.41 -3.46 -14.20
C LEU A 228 3.77 -4.86 -13.69
N ILE A 229 2.79 -5.75 -13.66
CA ILE A 229 2.89 -7.11 -13.15
C ILE A 229 2.86 -8.09 -14.34
N PRO A 230 3.94 -8.87 -14.56
CA PRO A 230 4.00 -9.87 -15.61
C PRO A 230 2.80 -10.83 -15.57
N GLY A 231 2.21 -11.09 -16.74
CA GLY A 231 1.05 -11.98 -16.86
C GLY A 231 -0.23 -11.47 -16.17
N ALA A 232 -0.28 -10.20 -15.77
CA ALA A 232 -1.46 -9.57 -15.19
C ALA A 232 -1.68 -8.16 -15.76
N THR A 233 -1.11 -7.13 -15.13
CA THR A 233 -1.35 -5.72 -15.49
C THR A 233 -0.39 -5.19 -16.56
N ALA A 234 0.76 -5.84 -16.74
CA ALA A 234 1.78 -5.50 -17.74
C ALA A 234 1.42 -6.06 -19.12
N THR A 235 0.30 -5.59 -19.68
CA THR A 235 -0.13 -5.94 -21.04
C THR A 235 -0.38 -4.67 -21.84
N ARG A 236 -0.12 -4.73 -23.15
CA ARG A 236 -0.34 -3.59 -24.04
C ARG A 236 -1.80 -3.15 -24.01
N GLU A 237 -2.73 -4.09 -24.00
CA GLU A 237 -4.17 -3.86 -23.97
C GLU A 237 -4.59 -3.12 -22.70
N ASN A 238 -4.06 -3.51 -21.54
CA ASN A 238 -4.38 -2.83 -20.29
C ASN A 238 -3.81 -1.41 -20.25
N ILE A 239 -2.55 -1.23 -20.64
CA ILE A 239 -1.92 0.10 -20.65
C ILE A 239 -2.60 1.03 -21.66
N ASP A 240 -2.96 0.53 -22.84
CA ASP A 240 -3.72 1.28 -23.84
C ASP A 240 -5.09 1.73 -23.29
N ALA A 241 -5.81 0.83 -22.61
CA ALA A 241 -7.10 1.13 -22.00
C ALA A 241 -6.98 2.15 -20.85
N ILE A 242 -5.98 2.04 -19.99
CA ILE A 242 -5.71 3.02 -18.92
C ILE A 242 -5.34 4.37 -19.54
N GLY A 243 -4.48 4.38 -20.56
CA GLY A 243 -4.08 5.59 -21.26
C GLY A 243 -5.26 6.31 -21.92
N SER A 244 -6.13 5.56 -22.59
CA SER A 244 -7.39 6.07 -23.15
C SER A 244 -8.31 6.66 -22.07
N PHE A 245 -8.43 5.99 -20.92
CA PHE A 245 -9.21 6.49 -19.79
C PHE A 245 -8.63 7.80 -19.24
N ILE A 246 -7.31 7.84 -18.97
CA ILE A 246 -6.63 9.04 -18.48
C ILE A 246 -6.79 10.19 -19.47
N ARG A 247 -6.56 9.94 -20.77
CA ARG A 247 -6.66 10.97 -21.81
C ARG A 247 -8.05 11.59 -21.88
N ARG A 248 -9.09 10.79 -21.69
CA ARG A 248 -10.48 11.24 -21.75
C ARG A 248 -10.95 11.90 -20.46
N GLU A 249 -10.54 11.37 -19.30
CA GLU A 249 -11.21 11.64 -18.03
C GLU A 249 -10.36 12.38 -17.02
N LEU A 250 -9.04 12.52 -17.23
CA LEU A 250 -8.10 12.95 -16.19
C LEU A 250 -6.95 13.83 -16.69
N ILE A 251 -6.68 13.90 -18.00
CA ILE A 251 -5.47 14.53 -18.56
C ILE A 251 -5.27 16.00 -18.17
N ASP A 252 -6.37 16.69 -17.88
CA ASP A 252 -6.42 18.09 -17.49
C ASP A 252 -6.16 18.32 -15.99
N VAL A 253 -6.15 17.27 -15.17
CA VAL A 253 -5.99 17.37 -13.71
C VAL A 253 -4.88 16.52 -13.10
N ILE A 254 -4.39 15.50 -13.82
CA ILE A 254 -3.27 14.71 -13.31
C ILE A 254 -1.95 15.43 -13.55
N GLU A 255 -1.02 15.24 -12.62
CA GLU A 255 0.36 15.71 -12.76
C GLU A 255 1.27 14.59 -13.26
N ARG A 256 0.88 13.33 -13.03
CA ARG A 256 1.73 12.17 -13.28
C ARG A 256 0.90 10.92 -13.57
N TRP A 257 1.36 10.13 -14.52
CA TRP A 257 1.04 8.70 -14.60
C TRP A 257 2.32 7.89 -14.43
N GLU A 258 2.40 7.14 -13.33
CA GLU A 258 3.56 6.34 -12.96
C GLU A 258 3.32 4.86 -13.27
N LEU A 259 4.19 4.28 -14.09
CA LEU A 259 4.27 2.84 -14.30
C LEU A 259 5.28 2.24 -13.32
N CYS A 260 4.81 1.42 -12.38
CA CYS A 260 5.63 0.85 -11.33
C CYS A 260 6.05 -0.58 -11.69
N ALA A 261 7.30 -0.77 -12.15
CA ALA A 261 7.83 -2.08 -12.53
C ALA A 261 7.87 -3.05 -11.34
N PHE A 262 7.38 -4.27 -11.58
CA PHE A 262 7.31 -5.34 -10.58
C PHE A 262 8.70 -5.70 -10.02
N ASN A 263 8.71 -6.06 -8.73
CA ASN A 263 9.82 -6.74 -8.09
C ASN A 263 9.32 -7.67 -6.98
N ASN A 264 10.09 -8.73 -6.69
CA ASN A 264 9.71 -9.75 -5.72
C ASN A 264 10.36 -9.58 -4.34
N VAL A 265 10.79 -8.37 -3.97
CA VAL A 265 11.52 -8.12 -2.71
C VAL A 265 10.67 -8.38 -1.47
N CYS A 266 9.34 -8.35 -1.60
CA CYS A 266 8.40 -8.61 -0.51
C CYS A 266 8.19 -10.09 -0.19
N LYS A 267 8.83 -11.03 -0.89
CA LYS A 267 8.67 -12.48 -0.65
C LYS A 267 8.90 -12.90 0.80
N GLU A 268 9.81 -12.22 1.50
CA GLU A 268 10.10 -12.49 2.91
C GLU A 268 8.93 -12.11 3.82
N LYS A 269 8.08 -11.15 3.45
CA LYS A 269 6.86 -10.80 4.20
C LYS A 269 5.83 -11.93 4.13
N TYR A 270 5.67 -12.55 2.97
CA TYR A 270 4.81 -13.72 2.80
C TYR A 270 5.28 -14.92 3.64
N LYS A 271 6.59 -15.21 3.62
CA LYS A 271 7.17 -16.26 4.49
C LYS A 271 6.92 -16.01 5.96
N LYS A 272 7.03 -14.75 6.40
CA LYS A 272 6.77 -14.36 7.79
C LYS A 272 5.32 -14.58 8.22
N LEU A 273 4.37 -14.52 7.29
CA LEU A 273 2.96 -14.76 7.54
C LEU A 273 2.54 -16.21 7.26
N ASP A 274 3.49 -17.09 6.96
CA ASP A 274 3.22 -18.47 6.53
C ASP A 274 2.26 -18.56 5.32
N LYS A 275 2.44 -17.64 4.36
CA LYS A 275 1.64 -17.57 3.14
C LYS A 275 2.49 -17.91 1.92
N ASN A 276 1.94 -18.73 1.03
CA ASN A 276 2.52 -18.97 -0.29
C ASN A 276 2.22 -17.78 -1.20
N TRP A 277 3.22 -17.33 -1.97
CA TRP A 277 3.06 -16.23 -2.90
C TRP A 277 3.42 -16.63 -4.33
N LYS A 278 2.45 -16.49 -5.24
CA LYS A 278 2.58 -16.90 -6.64
C LYS A 278 3.75 -16.22 -7.37
N PHE A 279 4.08 -14.99 -7.00
CA PHE A 279 5.11 -14.17 -7.66
C PHE A 279 6.49 -14.24 -6.99
N GLU A 280 6.70 -15.16 -6.03
CA GLU A 280 7.98 -15.27 -5.32
C GLU A 280 9.17 -15.47 -6.27
N ASN A 281 8.98 -16.29 -7.32
CA ASN A 281 10.02 -16.63 -8.29
C ASN A 281 9.88 -15.86 -9.61
N GLU A 282 8.95 -14.91 -9.70
CA GLU A 282 8.78 -14.09 -10.88
C GLU A 282 10.01 -13.20 -11.08
N LYS A 283 10.52 -13.13 -12.33
CA LYS A 283 11.71 -12.33 -12.63
C LYS A 283 11.33 -10.85 -12.74
N LEU A 284 12.32 -9.96 -12.56
CA LEU A 284 12.14 -8.55 -12.91
C LEU A 284 11.85 -8.43 -14.40
N MET A 285 11.02 -7.47 -14.76
CA MET A 285 10.80 -7.13 -16.17
C MET A 285 12.10 -6.62 -16.80
N THR A 286 12.30 -6.90 -18.08
CA THR A 286 13.42 -6.36 -18.83
C THR A 286 13.22 -4.87 -19.11
N ILE A 287 14.31 -4.16 -19.39
CA ILE A 287 14.25 -2.76 -19.85
C ILE A 287 13.41 -2.64 -21.13
N GLU A 288 13.48 -3.64 -22.01
CA GLU A 288 12.73 -3.67 -23.27
C GLU A 288 11.22 -3.84 -23.03
N GLU A 289 10.81 -4.83 -22.22
CA GLU A 289 9.40 -5.06 -21.88
C GLU A 289 8.76 -3.81 -21.26
N VAL A 290 9.45 -3.16 -20.32
CA VAL A 290 8.98 -1.90 -19.72
C VAL A 290 8.99 -0.77 -20.74
N GLY A 291 9.99 -0.71 -21.61
CA GLY A 291 10.12 0.29 -22.67
C GLY A 291 8.95 0.25 -23.67
N GLU A 292 8.53 -0.94 -24.08
CA GLU A 292 7.38 -1.14 -24.98
C GLU A 292 6.09 -0.59 -24.36
N LEU A 293 5.79 -0.97 -23.11
CA LEU A 293 4.60 -0.49 -22.40
C LEU A 293 4.67 1.02 -22.12
N SER A 294 5.86 1.52 -21.81
CA SER A 294 6.09 2.95 -21.59
C SER A 294 5.84 3.76 -22.85
N ASN A 295 6.23 3.26 -24.03
CA ASN A 295 5.95 3.93 -25.30
C ASN A 295 4.44 4.03 -25.57
N VAL A 296 3.68 2.99 -25.23
CA VAL A 296 2.20 3.01 -25.32
C VAL A 296 1.64 4.09 -24.39
N ALA A 297 2.00 4.07 -23.10
CA ALA A 297 1.54 5.06 -22.14
C ALA A 297 1.92 6.50 -22.53
N LYS A 298 3.14 6.70 -23.02
CA LYS A 298 3.68 8.00 -23.44
C LYS A 298 2.87 8.63 -24.57
N SER A 299 2.30 7.82 -25.46
CA SER A 299 1.44 8.32 -26.54
C SER A 299 0.17 9.03 -26.03
N TYR A 300 -0.28 8.72 -24.82
CA TYR A 300 -1.46 9.33 -24.21
C TYR A 300 -1.16 10.57 -23.36
N VAL A 301 -0.07 10.52 -22.58
CA VAL A 301 0.21 11.52 -21.54
C VAL A 301 1.50 12.33 -21.73
N GLY A 302 2.31 12.01 -22.75
CA GLY A 302 3.56 12.72 -23.05
C GLY A 302 4.52 12.75 -21.86
N ASP A 303 4.92 13.95 -21.46
CA ASP A 303 5.92 14.17 -20.41
C ASP A 303 5.40 13.94 -18.98
N LEU A 304 4.09 13.68 -18.81
CA LEU A 304 3.52 13.30 -17.51
C LEU A 304 3.82 11.83 -17.13
N LEU A 305 4.38 11.04 -18.06
CA LEU A 305 4.74 9.65 -17.81
C LEU A 305 6.01 9.56 -16.97
N VAL A 306 5.94 8.77 -15.89
CA VAL A 306 7.10 8.36 -15.09
C VAL A 306 7.16 6.83 -15.05
N VAL A 307 8.36 6.28 -15.08
CA VAL A 307 8.59 4.84 -14.88
C VAL A 307 9.44 4.68 -13.62
N SER A 308 9.01 3.81 -12.72
CA SER A 308 9.71 3.51 -11.47
C SER A 308 9.86 2.00 -11.26
N GLY A 309 10.67 1.61 -10.28
CA GLY A 309 10.94 0.21 -9.98
C GLY A 309 12.20 -0.34 -10.67
N LEU A 310 12.56 -1.57 -10.31
CA LEU A 310 13.77 -2.23 -10.77
C LEU A 310 13.50 -3.00 -12.07
N THR A 311 14.42 -2.92 -13.01
CA THR A 311 14.42 -3.70 -14.26
C THR A 311 15.73 -4.48 -14.41
N ARG A 312 15.71 -5.53 -15.23
CA ARG A 312 16.91 -6.28 -15.60
C ARG A 312 17.31 -6.01 -17.05
N LYS A 313 18.59 -6.21 -17.36
CA LYS A 313 19.06 -6.33 -18.75
C LYS A 313 18.64 -7.68 -19.33
N GLU A 314 18.54 -7.76 -20.64
CA GLU A 314 18.43 -9.07 -21.31
C GLU A 314 19.68 -9.91 -21.02
N GLU A 315 19.46 -11.23 -20.86
CA GLU A 315 20.51 -12.23 -20.65
C GLU A 315 21.13 -12.64 -22.00
#